data_AF-A0A7U0N6D1-F1
#
_entry.id   AF-A0A7U0N6D1-F1
#
_cell.length_a   1.000
_cell.length_b   1.000
_cell.length_c   1.000
_cell.angle_alpha   90.00
_cell.angle_beta   90.00
_cell.angle_gamma   90.00
#
_symmetry.space_group_name_H-M   'P 1'
#
loop_
_entity.id
_entity.type
_entity.pdbx_description
1 polymer ?
#
loop_
_entity_poly.entity_id
_entity_poly.type
_entity_poly.pdbx_seq_one_letter_code
_entity_poly.pdbx_strand_id
1 'polypeptide(L)'
;MKAQLILIAGPYRSGTDGNAQRIADNLQRLEQAALEVYQRGHVPVIGEWLALPLAAAAGSTRHGDAISEEYLYPVAHRLIAQCQAVYRIEGASAGADKDLLLANE
;
A
#
# COMPACT_ATOMS: atom_id res chain seq x y z
N MET A 1 15.36 -18.16 -9.68
CA MET A 1 14.70 -17.90 -8.38
C MET A 1 13.22 -18.23 -8.50
N LYS A 2 12.56 -18.63 -7.41
CA LYS A 2 11.09 -18.77 -7.37
C LYS A 2 10.47 -17.37 -7.22
N ALA A 3 9.43 -17.06 -7.99
CA ALA A 3 8.69 -15.81 -7.84
C ALA A 3 8.12 -15.70 -6.42
N GLN A 4 8.12 -14.48 -5.88
CA GLN A 4 7.62 -14.14 -4.55
C GLN A 4 6.54 -13.08 -4.68
N LEU A 5 5.57 -13.10 -3.78
CA LEU A 5 4.65 -11.99 -3.56
C LEU A 5 5.32 -10.96 -2.64
N ILE A 6 5.48 -9.74 -3.13
CA ILE A 6 6.18 -8.66 -2.42
C ILE A 6 5.23 -7.48 -2.25
N LEU A 7 4.97 -7.10 -1.00
CA LEU A 7 4.21 -5.89 -0.68
C LEU A 7 5.09 -4.66 -0.89
N ILE A 8 4.61 -3.68 -1.65
CA ILE A 8 5.24 -2.37 -1.78
C ILE A 8 4.64 -1.45 -0.73
N ALA A 9 5.48 -0.94 0.17
CA ALA A 9 5.09 -0.06 1.27
C ALA A 9 5.74 1.32 1.12
N GLY A 10 5.00 2.39 1.38
CA GLY A 10 5.52 3.75 1.32
C GLY A 10 4.49 4.82 1.71
N PRO A 11 4.79 6.11 1.49
CA PRO A 11 3.82 7.18 1.66
C PRO A 11 2.67 7.03 0.66
N TYR A 12 1.44 6.95 1.17
CA TYR A 12 0.22 7.13 0.37
C TYR A 12 -0.47 8.45 0.75
N ARG A 13 -1.04 8.53 1.96
CA ARG A 13 -1.60 9.78 2.52
C ARG A 13 -0.59 10.63 3.30
N SER A 14 0.51 10.04 3.74
CA SER A 14 1.50 10.72 4.58
C SER A 14 2.12 11.92 3.85
N GLY A 15 2.14 13.07 4.53
CA GLY A 15 2.72 14.29 4.00
C GLY A 15 1.96 14.89 2.81
N THR A 16 0.69 14.57 2.59
CA THR A 16 -0.11 15.17 1.50
C THR A 16 -1.06 16.27 1.96
N ASP A 17 -1.32 16.37 3.27
CA ASP A 17 -2.32 17.28 3.87
C ASP A 17 -3.73 17.10 3.26
N GLY A 18 -4.04 15.88 2.79
CA GLY A 18 -5.30 15.55 2.12
C GLY A 18 -5.39 16.05 0.67
N ASN A 19 -4.31 16.60 0.11
CA ASN A 19 -4.29 17.04 -1.29
C ASN A 19 -4.35 15.84 -2.24
N ALA A 20 -5.39 15.78 -3.08
CA ALA A 20 -5.65 14.67 -3.98
C ALA A 20 -4.52 14.44 -5.00
N GLN A 21 -3.89 15.50 -5.52
CA GLN A 21 -2.79 15.37 -6.47
C GLN A 21 -1.57 14.75 -5.80
N ARG A 22 -1.20 15.22 -4.61
CA ARG A 22 -0.07 14.65 -3.85
C ARG A 22 -0.31 13.19 -3.47
N ILE A 23 -1.56 12.81 -3.19
CA ILE A 23 -1.95 11.41 -2.96
C ILE A 23 -1.76 10.58 -4.23
N ALA A 24 -2.19 11.10 -5.39
CA ALA A 24 -1.99 10.44 -6.67
C ALA A 24 -0.49 10.30 -7.03
N ASP A 25 0.31 11.34 -6.80
CA ASP A 25 1.76 11.32 -7.03
C ASP A 25 2.45 10.26 -6.14
N ASN A 26 2.01 10.17 -4.88
CA ASN A 26 2.48 9.13 -3.95
C ASN A 26 2.12 7.72 -4.43
N LEU A 27 0.89 7.50 -4.91
CA LEU A 27 0.49 6.22 -5.49
C LEU A 27 1.33 5.89 -6.72
N GLN A 28 1.57 6.85 -7.61
CA GLN A 28 2.42 6.65 -8.78
C GLN A 28 3.86 6.21 -8.41
N ARG A 29 4.41 6.75 -7.31
CA ARG A 29 5.72 6.31 -6.79
C ARG A 29 5.71 4.85 -6.33
N LEU A 30 4.64 4.41 -5.67
CA LEU A 30 4.47 3.00 -5.29
C LEU A 30 4.36 2.11 -6.54
N GLU A 31 3.63 2.56 -7.56
CA GLU A 31 3.46 1.83 -8.82
C GLU A 31 4.77 1.70 -9.61
N GLN A 32 5.60 2.75 -9.59
CA GLN A 32 6.94 2.68 -10.19
C GLN A 32 7.82 1.64 -9.48
N ALA A 33 7.77 1.58 -8.15
CA ALA A 33 8.48 0.54 -7.38
C ALA A 33 7.91 -0.86 -7.63
N ALA A 34 6.59 -0.98 -7.80
CA ALA A 34 5.95 -2.23 -8.21
C ALA A 34 6.47 -2.71 -9.57
N LEU A 35 6.61 -1.80 -10.54
CA LEU A 35 7.17 -2.12 -11.86
C LEU A 35 8.61 -2.67 -11.75
N GLU A 36 9.46 -2.05 -10.93
CA GLU A 36 10.83 -2.53 -10.70
C GLU A 36 10.87 -3.94 -10.10
N VAL A 37 9.96 -4.23 -9.16
CA VAL A 37 9.80 -5.56 -8.56
C VAL A 37 9.32 -6.58 -9.59
N TYR A 38 8.35 -6.21 -10.43
CA TYR A 38 7.86 -7.07 -11.51
C TYR A 38 8.96 -7.41 -12.52
N GLN A 39 9.75 -6.40 -12.93
CA GLN A 39 10.88 -6.58 -13.86
C GLN A 39 11.96 -7.52 -13.30
N ARG A 40 12.05 -7.67 -11.98
CA ARG A 40 12.93 -8.63 -11.30
C ARG A 40 12.37 -10.06 -11.24
N GLY A 41 11.16 -10.30 -11.77
CA GLY A 41 10.52 -11.61 -11.83
C GLY A 41 9.67 -11.98 -10.60
N HIS A 42 9.28 -10.99 -9.80
CA HIS A 42 8.40 -11.16 -8.64
C HIS A 42 7.00 -10.62 -8.92
N VAL A 43 6.05 -10.90 -8.02
CA VAL A 43 4.68 -10.39 -8.09
C VAL A 43 4.56 -9.24 -7.08
N PRO A 44 4.51 -7.97 -7.52
CA PRO A 44 4.29 -6.85 -6.62
C PRO A 44 2.82 -6.73 -6.24
N VAL A 45 2.55 -6.24 -5.03
CA VAL A 45 1.21 -5.81 -4.59
C VAL A 45 1.31 -4.52 -3.79
N ILE A 46 0.34 -3.63 -3.98
CA ILE A 46 0.18 -2.38 -3.19
C ILE A 46 -1.11 -2.52 -2.38
N GLY A 47 -1.09 -2.11 -1.11
CA GLY A 47 -2.24 -2.23 -0.22
C GLY A 47 -3.47 -1.49 -0.75
N GLU A 48 -3.27 -0.28 -1.26
CA GLU A 48 -4.30 0.59 -1.82
C GLU A 48 -5.01 -0.02 -3.05
N TRP A 49 -4.31 -0.82 -3.87
CA TRP A 49 -4.93 -1.49 -5.01
C TRP A 49 -6.07 -2.43 -4.60
N LEU A 50 -6.01 -3.00 -3.39
CA LEU A 50 -7.08 -3.82 -2.85
C LEU A 50 -8.02 -3.01 -1.95
N ALA A 51 -7.47 -2.13 -1.11
CA ALA A 51 -8.26 -1.44 -0.09
C ALA A 51 -9.24 -0.43 -0.69
N LEU A 52 -8.82 0.34 -1.70
CA LEU A 52 -9.65 1.38 -2.32
C LEU A 52 -10.90 0.83 -3.03
N PRO A 53 -10.80 -0.18 -3.93
CA PRO A 53 -11.99 -0.74 -4.56
C PRO A 53 -12.91 -1.46 -3.57
N LEU A 54 -12.35 -2.09 -2.52
CA LEU A 54 -13.16 -2.70 -1.47
C LEU A 54 -13.92 -1.65 -0.64
N ALA A 55 -13.26 -0.55 -0.26
CA ALA A 55 -13.91 0.56 0.42
C ALA A 55 -15.01 1.19 -0.44
N ALA A 56 -14.77 1.39 -1.74
CA ALA A 56 -15.76 1.91 -2.67
C ALA A 56 -16.97 0.97 -2.79
N ALA A 57 -16.73 -0.34 -2.90
CA ALA A 57 -17.79 -1.35 -2.91
C ALA A 57 -18.58 -1.39 -1.58
N ALA A 58 -17.96 -1.01 -0.46
CA ALA A 58 -18.60 -0.87 0.84
C ALA A 58 -19.33 0.47 1.04
N GLY A 59 -19.31 1.37 0.05
CA GLY A 59 -20.03 2.65 0.09
C GLY A 59 -19.18 3.86 0.44
N SER A 60 -17.85 3.74 0.46
CA SER A 60 -16.97 4.90 0.59
C SER A 60 -17.13 5.85 -0.61
N THR A 61 -17.18 7.14 -0.33
CA THR A 61 -17.39 8.21 -1.33
C THR A 61 -16.17 9.08 -1.52
N ARG A 62 -15.20 9.04 -0.58
CA ARG A 62 -13.97 9.82 -0.64
C ARG A 62 -12.87 9.19 0.20
N HIS A 63 -11.62 9.49 -0.14
CA HIS A 63 -10.48 9.15 0.69
C HIS A 63 -10.62 9.76 2.10
N GLY A 64 -10.34 8.96 3.13
CA GLY A 64 -10.37 9.40 4.53
C GLY A 64 -11.78 9.51 5.12
N ASP A 65 -12.84 9.04 4.44
CA ASP A 65 -14.10 8.79 5.12
C ASP A 65 -14.02 7.56 6.03
N ALA A 66 -14.97 7.43 6.96
CA ALA A 66 -14.97 6.37 7.96
C ALA A 66 -14.89 4.97 7.33
N ILE A 67 -15.63 4.74 6.24
CA ILE A 67 -15.61 3.47 5.51
C ILE A 67 -14.23 3.22 4.91
N SER A 68 -13.59 4.20 4.28
CA SER A 68 -12.24 4.01 3.73
C SER A 68 -11.22 3.65 4.79
N GLU A 69 -11.25 4.31 5.95
CA GLU A 69 -10.31 4.08 7.06
C GLU A 69 -10.48 2.67 7.66
N GLU A 70 -11.70 2.12 7.66
CA GLU A 70 -11.98 0.74 8.08
C GLU A 70 -11.36 -0.32 7.17
N TYR A 71 -11.05 0.01 5.91
CA TYR A 71 -10.52 -0.97 4.95
C TYR A 71 -9.01 -0.86 4.73
N LEU A 72 -8.45 0.36 4.76
CA LEU A 72 -7.04 0.62 4.47
C LEU A 72 -6.09 -0.23 5.32
N TYR A 73 -6.17 -0.14 6.65
CA TYR A 73 -5.28 -0.91 7.54
C TYR A 73 -5.58 -2.41 7.55
N PRO A 74 -6.85 -2.87 7.68
CA PRO A 74 -7.13 -4.31 7.73
C PRO A 74 -6.78 -5.05 6.44
N VAL A 75 -6.94 -4.42 5.27
CA VAL A 75 -6.51 -5.02 3.99
C VAL A 75 -5.00 -5.12 3.92
N ALA A 76 -4.27 -4.07 4.30
CA ALA A 76 -2.80 -4.09 4.36
C ALA A 76 -2.29 -5.20 5.30
N HIS A 77 -2.86 -5.32 6.51
CA HIS A 77 -2.50 -6.37 7.46
C HIS A 77 -2.72 -7.78 6.89
N ARG A 78 -3.84 -8.02 6.20
CA ARG A 78 -4.10 -9.33 5.55
C ARG A 78 -3.09 -9.61 4.44
N LEU A 79 -2.70 -8.59 3.67
CA LEU A 79 -1.68 -8.74 2.61
C LEU A 79 -0.30 -9.06 3.16
N ILE A 80 0.14 -8.38 4.23
CA ILE A 80 1.44 -8.62 4.86
C ILE A 80 1.60 -10.10 5.21
N ALA A 81 0.59 -10.72 5.81
CA ALA A 81 0.60 -12.14 6.17
C ALA A 81 0.68 -13.11 4.97
N GLN A 82 0.41 -12.66 3.74
CA GLN A 82 0.51 -13.47 2.52
C GLN A 82 1.80 -13.21 1.73
N CYS A 83 2.49 -12.10 2.01
CA CYS A 83 3.69 -11.70 1.29
C CYS A 83 4.93 -12.41 1.85
N GLN A 84 5.90 -12.70 0.98
CA GLN A 84 7.18 -13.27 1.40
C GLN A 84 8.19 -12.18 1.78
N ALA A 85 7.95 -10.95 1.35
CA ALA A 85 8.76 -9.79 1.68
C ALA A 85 7.93 -8.50 1.59
N VAL A 86 8.44 -7.46 2.26
CA VAL A 86 7.97 -6.08 2.13
C VAL A 86 9.11 -5.24 1.54
N TYR A 87 8.84 -4.57 0.42
CA TYR A 87 9.73 -3.56 -0.14
C TYR A 87 9.24 -2.17 0.24
N ARG A 88 9.90 -1.57 1.22
CA ARG A 88 9.62 -0.19 1.67
C ARG A 88 10.39 0.82 0.84
N ILE A 89 9.70 1.74 0.18
CA ILE A 89 10.30 2.88 -0.51
C ILE A 89 10.53 4.08 0.42
N GLU A 90 11.39 5.00 -0.01
CA GLU A 90 11.76 6.19 0.77
C GLU A 90 10.58 7.16 1.01
N GLY A 91 10.59 7.79 2.18
CA GLY A 91 9.64 8.84 2.57
C GLY A 91 9.03 8.59 3.96
N ALA A 92 8.63 9.68 4.63
CA ALA A 92 7.98 9.59 5.93
C ALA A 92 6.58 8.98 5.79
N SER A 93 6.34 7.84 6.43
CA SER A 93 5.04 7.19 6.40
C SER A 93 4.84 6.25 7.58
N ALA A 94 4.04 6.69 8.56
CA ALA A 94 3.71 5.88 9.73
C ALA A 94 3.01 4.55 9.36
N GLY A 95 2.22 4.54 8.28
CA GLY A 95 1.62 3.32 7.74
C GLY A 95 2.68 2.32 7.27
N ALA A 96 3.60 2.75 6.41
CA ALA A 96 4.66 1.89 5.90
C ALA A 96 5.66 1.45 6.99
N ASP A 97 5.91 2.31 7.98
CA ASP A 97 6.69 1.94 9.16
C ASP A 97 6.02 0.80 9.94
N LYS A 98 4.70 0.89 10.13
CA LYS A 98 3.91 -0.14 10.80
C LYS A 98 3.88 -1.45 10.01
N ASP A 99 3.82 -1.39 8.68
CA ASP A 99 3.83 -2.58 7.83
C ASP A 99 5.12 -3.39 8.02
N LEU A 100 6.27 -2.71 8.21
CA LEU A 100 7.53 -3.39 8.53
C LEU A 100 7.54 -4.03 9.91
N LEU A 101 6.90 -3.44 10.90
CA LEU A 101 6.79 -4.04 12.23
C LEU A 101 6.00 -5.35 12.16
N LEU A 102 4.83 -5.31 11.49
CA LEU A 102 3.95 -6.46 11.34
C LEU A 102 4.54 -7.58 10.47
N ALA A 103 5.40 -7.24 9.50
CA ALA A 103 6.08 -8.23 8.67
C ALA A 103 7.17 -9.03 9.41
N ASN A 104 7.59 -8.56 10.59
CA ASN A 104 8.61 -9.19 11.43
C ASN A 104 8.03 -9.91 12.66
N GLU A 105 6.71 -9.98 12.79
CA GLU A 105 5.98 -10.76 13.81
C GLU A 105 5.63 -12.16 13.29
#